data_AF-A0A955NA40-F1
#
_entry.id   AF-A0A955NA40-F1
#
_cell.length_a   1.000
_cell.length_b   1.000
_cell.length_c   1.000
_cell.angle_alpha   90.00
_cell.angle_beta   90.00
_cell.angle_gamma   90.00
#
_symmetry.space_group_name_H-M   'P 1'
#
loop_
_entity.id
_entity.type
_entity.pdbx_description
1 polymer ?
#
loop_
_entity_poly.entity_id
_entity_poly.type
_entity_poly.pdbx_seq_one_letter_code
_entity_poly.pdbx_strand_id
1 'polypeptide(L)'
;KYRVLPIDDRLLERVNAATAGRPDLMDGRTSLTLYEGMEGMSENVFINIKNRSHTITAQLEIPDGDINGVILAQAGRFGGWSLYVKDGKPTYTYNFLGLQRFTV
;
A
#
# COMPACT_ATOMS: atom_id res chain seq x y z
N LYS A 1 7.40 -31.57 26.60
CA LYS A 1 6.90 -32.68 25.76
C LYS A 1 6.72 -32.28 24.29
N TYR A 2 6.48 -31.01 23.96
CA TYR A 2 6.63 -30.50 22.59
C TYR A 2 7.69 -29.40 22.64
N ARG A 3 8.89 -29.66 22.11
CA ARG A 3 10.02 -28.70 22.09
C ARG A 3 9.75 -27.62 21.04
N VAL A 4 8.65 -26.88 21.20
CA VAL A 4 8.24 -25.83 20.28
C VAL A 4 8.75 -24.49 20.75
N LEU A 5 9.13 -23.65 19.79
CA LEU A 5 9.45 -22.25 20.06
C LEU A 5 8.18 -21.49 20.48
N PRO A 6 8.29 -20.45 21.31
CA PRO A 6 7.16 -19.59 21.64
C PRO A 6 6.60 -18.93 20.37
N ILE A 7 5.27 -18.79 20.31
CA ILE A 7 4.61 -18.00 19.27
C ILE A 7 4.82 -16.54 19.60
N ASP A 8 5.40 -15.79 18.66
CA ASP A 8 5.56 -14.35 18.74
C ASP A 8 4.33 -13.65 18.16
N ASP A 9 3.50 -13.08 19.03
CA ASP A 9 2.24 -12.40 18.70
C ASP A 9 2.42 -10.94 18.25
N ARG A 10 3.65 -10.43 18.24
CA ARG A 10 3.98 -9.04 17.88
C ARG A 10 3.98 -8.77 16.38
N LEU A 11 3.12 -9.44 15.60
CA LEU A 11 3.07 -9.31 14.13
C LEU A 11 3.00 -7.85 13.68
N LEU A 12 2.11 -7.05 14.29
CA LEU A 12 1.91 -5.65 13.94
C LEU A 12 3.13 -4.77 14.21
N GLU A 13 3.90 -5.06 15.25
CA GLU A 13 5.16 -4.36 15.54
C GLU A 13 6.22 -4.75 14.52
N ARG A 14 6.29 -6.04 14.15
CA ARG A 14 7.31 -6.59 13.25
C ARG A 14 7.17 -6.13 11.79
N VAL A 15 5.95 -5.85 11.34
CA VAL A 15 5.70 -5.29 9.99
C VAL A 15 6.11 -3.82 9.87
N ASN A 16 6.34 -3.11 10.98
CA ASN A 16 6.90 -1.77 10.97
C ASN A 16 8.38 -1.82 11.33
N ALA A 17 9.26 -1.60 10.35
CA ALA A 17 10.71 -1.68 10.54
C ALA A 17 11.23 -0.75 11.66
N ALA A 18 10.68 0.46 11.76
CA ALA A 18 11.08 1.43 12.78
C ALA A 18 10.70 0.97 14.18
N THR A 19 9.49 0.43 14.36
CA THR A 19 9.05 -0.14 15.64
C THR A 19 9.85 -1.40 16.00
N ALA A 20 10.15 -2.23 15.01
CA ALA A 20 10.92 -3.45 15.19
C ALA A 20 12.43 -3.21 15.41
N GLY A 21 12.93 -1.97 15.27
CA GLY A 21 14.34 -1.64 15.48
C GLY A 21 15.29 -2.25 14.44
N ARG A 22 14.80 -2.52 13.22
CA ARG A 22 15.61 -3.09 12.12
C ARG A 22 15.82 -2.07 10.99
N PRO A 23 16.91 -2.19 10.22
CA PRO A 23 17.09 -1.39 9.02
C PRO A 23 15.92 -1.52 8.03
N ASP A 24 15.67 -0.44 7.30
CA ASP A 24 14.65 -0.33 6.27
C ASP A 24 15.25 0.25 4.98
N LEU A 25 14.77 -0.21 3.82
CA LEU A 25 15.30 0.23 2.53
C LEU A 25 14.98 1.71 2.26
N MET A 26 13.83 2.18 2.72
CA MET A 26 13.39 3.55 2.47
C MET A 26 13.99 4.53 3.46
N ASP A 27 14.56 4.08 4.58
CA ASP A 27 15.35 4.86 5.55
C ASP A 27 14.75 6.25 5.86
N GLY A 28 13.46 6.27 6.20
CA GLY A 28 12.76 7.51 6.57
C GLY A 28 12.35 8.43 5.40
N ARG A 29 12.53 8.01 4.13
CA ARG A 29 12.02 8.74 2.96
C ARG A 29 10.53 9.04 3.08
N THR A 30 10.16 10.24 2.64
CA THR A 30 8.79 10.74 2.63
C THR A 30 8.19 10.82 1.22
N SER A 31 8.98 10.54 0.18
CA SER A 31 8.54 10.50 -1.21
C SER A 31 9.09 9.28 -1.94
N LEU A 32 8.30 8.79 -2.89
CA LEU A 32 8.63 7.68 -3.78
C LEU A 32 8.01 7.96 -5.14
N THR A 33 8.82 7.89 -6.20
CA THR A 33 8.36 7.95 -7.58
C THR A 33 8.34 6.55 -8.15
N LEU A 34 7.22 6.19 -8.78
CA LEU A 34 7.00 4.90 -9.40
C LEU A 34 6.73 5.10 -10.88
N TYR A 35 7.06 4.09 -11.67
CA TYR A 35 6.88 4.07 -13.11
C TYR A 35 6.05 2.85 -13.51
N GLU A 36 5.52 2.88 -14.73
CA GLU A 36 4.84 1.75 -15.34
C GLU A 36 5.71 0.48 -15.28
N GLY A 37 5.09 -0.67 -14.99
CA GLY A 37 5.76 -1.96 -14.86
C GLY A 37 6.42 -2.22 -13.51
N MET A 38 6.41 -1.27 -12.56
CA MET A 38 6.87 -1.51 -11.18
C MET A 38 5.83 -2.28 -10.36
N GLU A 39 5.65 -3.55 -10.69
CA GLU A 39 4.66 -4.45 -10.09
C GLU A 39 5.29 -5.45 -9.10
N GLY A 40 4.47 -6.06 -8.24
CA GLY A 40 4.91 -7.15 -7.36
C GLY A 40 5.92 -6.77 -6.27
N MET A 41 6.01 -5.48 -5.94
CA MET A 41 6.93 -4.99 -4.91
C MET A 41 6.53 -5.48 -3.52
N SER A 42 7.51 -5.96 -2.75
CA SER A 42 7.29 -6.26 -1.34
C SER A 42 6.97 -4.99 -0.55
N GLU A 43 6.20 -5.11 0.53
CA GLU A 43 5.74 -3.96 1.30
C GLU A 43 6.87 -3.04 1.81
N ASN A 44 8.02 -3.61 2.21
CA ASN A 44 9.16 -2.85 2.72
C ASN A 44 10.00 -2.18 1.62
N VAL A 45 9.70 -2.42 0.33
CA VAL A 45 10.29 -1.68 -0.80
C VAL A 45 9.51 -0.40 -1.08
N PHE A 46 8.35 -0.22 -0.47
CA PHE A 46 7.55 1.00 -0.57
C PHE A 46 7.76 1.88 0.66
N ILE A 47 7.57 3.20 0.52
CA ILE A 47 7.59 4.11 1.66
C ILE A 47 6.53 3.74 2.71
N ASN A 48 6.87 3.88 3.99
CA ASN A 48 5.92 3.54 5.05
C ASN A 48 4.86 4.64 5.21
N ILE A 49 3.63 4.34 4.78
CA ILE A 49 2.47 5.22 4.89
C ILE A 49 1.47 4.81 5.99
N LYS A 50 1.79 3.78 6.79
CA LYS A 50 0.87 3.24 7.81
C LYS A 50 0.56 4.31 8.85
N ASN A 51 -0.73 4.56 9.11
CA ASN A 51 -1.22 5.59 10.03
C ASN A 51 -0.64 6.99 9.75
N ARG A 52 -0.46 7.32 8.46
CA ARG A 52 0.05 8.63 8.02
C ARG A 52 -0.83 9.21 6.91
N SER A 53 -1.00 10.51 6.95
CA SER A 53 -1.52 11.27 5.81
C SER A 53 -0.53 11.17 4.65
N HIS A 54 -1.04 11.06 3.44
CA HIS A 54 -0.21 11.01 2.24
C HIS A 54 -0.94 11.67 1.06
N THR A 55 -0.15 12.02 0.05
CA THR A 55 -0.64 12.60 -1.20
C THR A 55 -0.14 11.72 -2.34
N ILE A 56 -1.02 11.47 -3.32
CA ILE A 56 -0.68 10.77 -4.55
C ILE A 56 -0.80 11.77 -5.69
N THR A 57 0.23 11.87 -6.51
CA THR A 57 0.21 12.63 -7.76
C THR A 57 0.55 11.68 -8.88
N ALA A 58 -0.33 11.59 -9.87
CA ALA A 58 -0.18 10.72 -11.03
C ALA A 58 -0.24 11.57 -12.30
N GLN A 59 0.71 11.34 -13.20
CA GLN A 59 0.65 11.82 -14.59
C GLN A 59 0.22 10.64 -15.44
N LEU A 60 -0.84 10.82 -16.22
CA LEU A 60 -1.48 9.74 -16.99
C LEU A 60 -1.61 10.18 -18.44
N GLU A 61 -1.29 9.27 -19.36
CA GLU A 61 -1.68 9.39 -20.76
C GLU A 61 -3.03 8.68 -20.93
N ILE A 62 -4.04 9.45 -21.35
CA ILE A 62 -5.42 8.97 -21.46
C ILE A 62 -5.74 8.72 -22.93
N PRO A 63 -6.02 7.47 -23.35
CA PRO A 63 -6.45 7.19 -24.72
C PRO A 63 -7.88 7.68 -24.96
N ASP A 64 -8.26 7.85 -26.22
CA ASP A 64 -9.64 8.17 -26.59
C ASP A 64 -10.60 7.04 -26.19
N GLY A 65 -11.73 7.41 -25.58
CA GLY A 65 -12.81 6.49 -25.20
C GLY A 65 -13.01 6.33 -23.69
N ASP A 66 -13.75 5.29 -23.30
CA ASP A 66 -14.05 5.01 -21.90
C ASP A 66 -12.84 4.41 -21.19
N ILE A 67 -12.43 5.03 -20.08
CA ILE A 67 -11.28 4.58 -19.29
C ILE A 67 -11.69 3.95 -17.96
N ASN A 68 -11.08 2.80 -17.67
CA ASN A 68 -11.22 2.06 -16.42
C ASN A 68 -9.92 1.33 -16.13
N GLY A 69 -9.47 1.33 -14.88
CA GLY A 69 -8.26 0.60 -14.49
C GLY A 69 -7.60 1.12 -13.24
N VAL A 70 -6.72 0.30 -12.67
CA VAL A 70 -5.93 0.65 -11.49
C VAL A 70 -4.70 1.45 -11.91
N ILE A 71 -4.50 2.60 -11.28
CA ILE A 71 -3.30 3.43 -11.46
C ILE A 71 -2.22 2.98 -10.48
N LEU A 72 -2.60 2.83 -9.21
CA LEU A 72 -1.72 2.38 -8.15
C LEU A 72 -2.54 1.66 -7.09
N ALA A 73 -2.02 0.54 -6.61
CA ALA A 73 -2.58 -0.17 -5.46
C ALA A 73 -1.47 -0.56 -4.51
N GLN A 74 -1.70 -0.31 -3.23
CA GLN A 74 -0.89 -0.86 -2.16
C GLN A 74 -1.83 -1.55 -1.19
N ALA A 75 -1.92 -2.87 -1.33
CA ALA A 75 -2.87 -3.67 -0.58
C ALA A 75 -2.46 -5.14 -0.57
N GLY A 76 -3.13 -5.89 0.30
CA GLY A 76 -3.20 -7.34 0.22
C GLY A 76 -4.64 -7.80 0.41
N ARG A 77 -4.83 -9.11 0.55
CA ARG A 77 -6.14 -9.72 0.82
C ARG A 77 -6.89 -9.09 1.99
N PHE A 78 -6.16 -8.57 2.97
CA PHE A 78 -6.67 -8.16 4.26
C PHE A 78 -6.76 -6.65 4.43
N GLY A 79 -6.58 -5.81 3.40
CA GLY A 79 -6.67 -4.36 3.56
C GLY A 79 -5.68 -3.59 2.68
N GLY A 80 -5.75 -2.28 2.75
CA GLY A 80 -4.90 -1.36 1.98
C GLY A 80 -5.74 -0.35 1.21
N TRP A 81 -5.19 0.18 0.12
CA TRP A 81 -5.85 1.19 -0.69
C TRP A 81 -5.51 1.05 -2.16
N SER A 82 -6.31 1.72 -3.01
CA SER A 82 -6.04 1.84 -4.43
C SER A 82 -6.56 3.17 -4.96
N LEU A 83 -5.77 3.78 -5.85
CA LEU A 83 -6.17 4.84 -6.75
C LEU A 83 -6.42 4.23 -8.14
N TYR A 84 -7.60 4.46 -8.69
CA TYR A 84 -8.03 3.86 -9.94
C TYR A 84 -9.01 4.78 -10.67
N VAL A 85 -9.31 4.46 -11.92
CA VAL A 85 -10.38 5.10 -12.68
C VAL A 85 -11.53 4.10 -12.82
N LYS A 86 -12.75 4.57 -12.54
CA LYS A 86 -13.98 3.80 -12.72
C LYS A 86 -15.05 4.68 -13.36
N ASP A 87 -15.65 4.18 -14.44
CA ASP A 87 -16.67 4.90 -15.21
C ASP A 87 -16.20 6.31 -15.62
N GLY A 88 -14.93 6.42 -16.04
CA GLY A 88 -14.29 7.68 -16.42
C GLY A 88 -13.91 8.61 -15.26
N LYS A 89 -14.13 8.21 -14.00
CA LYS A 89 -13.89 9.05 -12.83
C LYS A 89 -12.70 8.56 -12.01
N PRO A 90 -11.76 9.43 -11.61
CA PRO A 90 -10.77 9.10 -10.60
C PRO A 90 -11.48 8.68 -9.32
N THR A 91 -11.01 7.61 -8.71
CA THR A 91 -11.58 7.05 -7.50
C THR A 91 -10.47 6.55 -6.59
N TYR A 92 -10.55 6.91 -5.32
CA TYR A 92 -9.69 6.39 -4.28
C TYR A 92 -10.51 5.55 -3.33
N THR A 93 -10.01 4.35 -2.97
CA THR A 93 -10.64 3.54 -1.93
C THR A 93 -9.63 3.08 -0.90
N TYR A 94 -9.97 3.27 0.36
CA TYR A 94 -9.30 2.68 1.50
C TYR A 94 -10.13 1.54 2.09
N ASN A 95 -9.53 0.36 2.22
CA ASN A 95 -10.12 -0.83 2.82
C ASN A 95 -9.51 -1.08 4.20
N PHE A 96 -10.28 -0.78 5.25
CA PHE A 96 -9.92 -1.05 6.63
C PHE A 96 -10.24 -2.51 6.97
N LEU A 97 -9.27 -3.40 6.76
CA LEU A 97 -9.31 -4.79 7.19
C LEU A 97 -10.53 -5.61 6.73
N GLY A 98 -11.17 -5.20 5.63
CA GLY A 98 -12.44 -5.78 5.18
C GLY A 98 -13.65 -5.39 6.04
N LEU A 99 -13.45 -4.67 7.13
CA LEU A 99 -14.49 -4.19 8.05
C LEU A 99 -15.21 -2.98 7.49
N GLN A 100 -14.48 -2.05 6.89
CA GLN A 100 -15.02 -0.83 6.31
C GLN A 100 -14.27 -0.44 5.04
N ARG A 101 -15.00 0.16 4.10
CA ARG A 101 -14.42 0.80 2.92
C ARG A 101 -14.81 2.26 2.90
N PHE A 102 -13.85 3.13 2.61
CA PHE A 102 -14.07 4.54 2.37
C PHE A 102 -13.66 4.84 0.93
N THR A 103 -14.59 5.39 0.15
CA THR A 103 -14.39 5.69 -1.27
C THR A 103 -14.69 7.16 -1.53
N VAL A 104 -13.82 7.80 -2.31
CA VAL A 104 -13.99 9.16 -2.83
C VAL A 104 -13.84 9.13 -4.33
#